data_AF-A0A0D2FS72-F1
#
_entry.id   AF-A0A0D2FS72-F1
#
_cell.length_a   1.000
_cell.length_b   1.000
_cell.length_c   1.000
_cell.angle_alpha   90.00
_cell.angle_beta   90.00
_cell.angle_gamma   90.00
#
_symmetry.space_group_name_H-M   'P 1'
#
loop_
_entity.id
_entity.type
_entity.pdbx_description
1 polymer ?
#
loop_
_entity_poly.entity_id
_entity_poly.type
_entity_poly.pdbx_seq_one_letter_code
_entity_poly.pdbx_strand_id
1 'polypeptide(L)'
;MAAPKSAFPHFVDGDVLIIISATQHYKLHSQVLSAHSTYFAEHFTSRPGPRLNAQARRENLPAYHFEFKRPLDGSFGEFVRADINESGHIVTPTNASLTRDLENDNTPDNTNRAWDWLFGVFYNREPIFDDTSLATVLSCVVALIECAEAVNSIEHVCDVVDLALMRQDSVLWTSILGNPHVWVELGRRVRSPAIYSEAVIHLVGQWGTIPDEEKSHISEDIRKILDRKANELSLVKEAIELRILGHYPEFMRRSAVDKPGRPTYGNDIYMWMAVCFFRQWFAQCISDDRTRRAPDGGLSFYTALSEGGTAYLSHLDFQEFHKYFPMSMKACQLLEANMGVLKEDIKRFVDDLMVERTHLKRDEHMDIAWLTCVNIEKEDLPWHESNMPKKSTDSLPTFDNMHDEEEAILDENALAQVLAEASAAQHNPTPKIKHGSLPRGKKRARVSDESSAGSSDLYPESTGTNGMFVSEDGDVMEE
;
A
#
# COMPACT_ATOMS: atom_id res chain seq x y z
N MET A 1 -28.16 -44.37 35.24
CA MET A 1 -27.69 -43.92 33.91
C MET A 1 -27.83 -42.42 33.87
N ALA A 2 -26.73 -41.67 33.76
CA ALA A 2 -26.78 -40.22 33.66
C ALA A 2 -27.49 -39.84 32.36
N ALA A 3 -28.44 -38.91 32.41
CA ALA A 3 -29.08 -38.38 31.21
C ALA A 3 -27.99 -37.84 30.26
N PRO A 4 -28.09 -38.08 28.94
CA PRO A 4 -27.12 -37.54 27.99
C PRO A 4 -27.06 -36.02 28.17
N LYS A 5 -25.86 -35.50 28.41
CA LYS A 5 -25.66 -34.05 28.55
C LYS A 5 -25.99 -33.40 27.21
N SER A 6 -27.00 -32.54 27.18
CA SER A 6 -27.31 -31.71 26.02
C SER A 6 -26.14 -30.77 25.78
N ALA A 7 -25.38 -31.01 24.70
CA ALA A 7 -24.22 -30.21 24.35
C ALA A 7 -23.96 -30.35 22.85
N PHE A 8 -23.33 -29.33 22.25
CA PHE A 8 -22.86 -29.41 20.87
C PHE A 8 -22.00 -30.68 20.68
N PRO A 9 -22.20 -31.46 19.59
CA PRO A 9 -23.03 -31.18 18.40
C PRO A 9 -24.50 -31.67 18.47
N HIS A 10 -24.94 -32.23 19.59
CA HIS A 10 -26.25 -32.86 19.75
C HIS A 10 -27.03 -32.32 20.95
N PHE A 11 -27.85 -31.30 20.72
CA PHE A 11 -28.74 -30.76 21.73
C PHE A 11 -30.02 -31.57 21.84
N VAL A 12 -30.43 -31.90 23.06
CA VAL A 12 -31.68 -32.65 23.31
C VAL A 12 -32.88 -31.83 22.85
N ASP A 13 -32.83 -30.52 23.06
CA ASP A 13 -33.82 -29.49 22.73
C ASP A 13 -33.66 -28.86 21.34
N GLY A 14 -32.69 -29.32 20.54
CA GLY A 14 -32.51 -28.83 19.17
C GLY A 14 -33.69 -29.21 18.27
N ASP A 15 -34.16 -28.24 17.48
CA ASP A 15 -35.29 -28.36 16.57
C ASP A 15 -34.87 -28.51 15.10
N VAL A 16 -33.57 -28.49 14.81
CA VAL A 16 -33.00 -28.67 13.47
C VAL A 16 -32.04 -29.86 13.45
N LEU A 17 -32.24 -30.78 12.52
CA LEU A 17 -31.29 -31.85 12.21
C LEU A 17 -30.57 -31.52 10.90
N ILE A 18 -29.24 -31.47 10.97
CA ILE A 18 -28.37 -31.26 9.80
C ILE A 18 -27.54 -32.52 9.62
N ILE A 19 -27.54 -33.08 8.41
CA ILE A 19 -26.74 -34.25 8.04
C ILE A 19 -25.71 -33.81 7.02
N ILE A 20 -24.42 -33.94 7.35
CA ILE A 20 -23.31 -33.65 6.45
C ILE A 20 -22.83 -34.92 5.74
N SER A 21 -22.71 -36.02 6.49
CA SER A 21 -22.25 -37.32 6.01
C SER A 21 -22.94 -38.45 6.78
N ALA A 22 -22.72 -39.70 6.39
CA ALA A 22 -23.28 -40.86 7.10
C ALA A 22 -22.85 -40.92 8.58
N THR A 23 -21.70 -40.34 8.93
CA THR A 23 -21.14 -40.34 10.28
C THR A 23 -21.26 -39.00 10.99
N GLN A 24 -21.57 -37.92 10.26
CA GLN A 24 -21.60 -36.55 10.78
C GLN A 24 -22.99 -35.93 10.65
N HIS A 25 -23.65 -35.80 11.78
CA HIS A 25 -24.94 -35.14 11.92
C HIS A 25 -24.93 -34.21 13.14
N TYR A 26 -25.81 -33.22 13.12
CA TYR A 26 -25.94 -32.20 14.15
C TYR A 26 -27.39 -32.01 14.51
N LYS A 27 -27.66 -31.87 15.81
CA LYS A 27 -28.99 -31.47 16.30
C LYS A 27 -28.86 -30.11 16.99
N LEU A 28 -29.27 -29.06 16.27
CA LEU A 28 -29.04 -27.65 16.58
C LEU A 28 -30.35 -26.87 16.72
N HIS A 29 -30.25 -25.59 17.09
CA HIS A 29 -31.38 -24.68 17.27
C HIS A 29 -31.57 -23.76 16.05
N SER A 30 -32.80 -23.70 15.53
CA SER A 30 -33.19 -22.83 14.42
C SER A 30 -32.93 -21.36 14.72
N GLN A 31 -33.18 -20.93 15.97
CA GLN A 31 -32.92 -19.56 16.41
C GLN A 31 -31.43 -19.19 16.27
N VAL A 32 -30.52 -20.07 16.72
CA VAL A 32 -29.08 -19.83 16.63
C VAL A 32 -28.62 -19.80 15.17
N LEU A 33 -29.08 -20.76 14.36
CA LEU A 33 -28.75 -20.82 12.93
C LEU A 33 -29.27 -19.59 12.18
N SER A 34 -30.50 -19.15 12.46
CA SER A 34 -31.06 -17.94 11.83
C SER A 34 -30.34 -16.66 12.21
N ALA A 35 -29.77 -16.61 13.42
CA ALA A 35 -29.04 -15.43 13.89
C ALA A 35 -27.65 -15.30 13.24
N HIS A 36 -27.04 -16.41 12.83
CA HIS A 36 -25.66 -16.44 12.33
C HIS A 36 -25.56 -16.80 10.83
N SER A 37 -26.67 -17.08 10.16
CA SER A 37 -26.71 -17.46 8.75
C SER A 37 -27.98 -16.95 8.11
N THR A 38 -27.83 -16.05 7.13
CA THR A 38 -28.96 -15.52 6.36
C THR A 38 -29.60 -16.61 5.50
N TYR A 39 -28.81 -17.58 5.00
CA TYR A 39 -29.32 -18.76 4.30
C TYR A 39 -30.35 -19.53 5.15
N PHE A 40 -29.98 -19.90 6.38
CA PHE A 40 -30.91 -20.63 7.25
C PHE A 40 -32.10 -19.75 7.64
N ALA A 41 -31.90 -18.46 7.92
CA ALA A 41 -32.98 -17.53 8.23
C ALA A 41 -34.04 -17.45 7.11
N GLU A 42 -33.60 -17.36 5.85
CA GLU A 42 -34.47 -17.36 4.68
C GLU A 42 -35.21 -18.69 4.52
N HIS A 43 -34.53 -19.81 4.72
CA HIS A 43 -35.15 -21.13 4.66
C HIS A 43 -36.19 -21.36 5.75
N PHE A 44 -35.96 -20.88 6.98
CA PHE A 44 -36.94 -20.98 8.06
C PHE A 44 -38.14 -20.06 7.85
N THR A 45 -37.91 -18.86 7.31
CA THR A 45 -38.99 -17.87 7.06
C THR A 45 -39.87 -18.27 5.88
N SER A 46 -39.27 -18.71 4.77
CA SER A 46 -40.00 -19.10 3.56
C SER A 46 -40.87 -20.35 3.74
N ARG A 47 -40.42 -21.28 4.59
CA ARG A 47 -41.12 -22.53 4.88
C ARG A 47 -41.08 -22.80 6.39
N PRO A 48 -42.07 -22.37 7.18
CA PRO A 48 -42.09 -22.67 8.60
C PRO A 48 -42.22 -24.18 8.85
N GLY A 49 -41.61 -24.68 9.92
CA GLY A 49 -41.65 -26.09 10.30
C GLY A 49 -43.07 -26.57 10.63
N PRO A 50 -43.37 -27.87 10.40
CA PRO A 50 -44.66 -28.44 10.76
C PRO A 50 -44.89 -28.37 12.27
N ARG A 51 -46.15 -28.21 12.69
CA ARG A 51 -46.51 -28.29 14.11
C ARG A 51 -46.45 -29.75 14.55
N LEU A 52 -45.32 -30.12 15.17
CA LEU A 52 -45.11 -31.48 15.69
C LEU A 52 -46.20 -31.90 16.69
N ASN A 53 -46.59 -33.17 16.63
CA ASN A 53 -47.58 -33.77 17.54
C ASN A 53 -47.01 -33.98 18.95
N ALA A 54 -47.87 -34.31 19.93
CA ALA A 54 -47.47 -34.43 21.34
C ALA A 54 -46.41 -35.52 21.58
N GLN A 55 -46.44 -36.59 20.78
CA GLN A 55 -45.46 -37.70 20.88
C GLN A 55 -44.09 -37.25 20.35
N ALA A 56 -44.05 -36.64 19.16
CA ALA A 56 -42.83 -36.13 18.54
C ALA A 56 -42.15 -35.05 19.40
N ARG A 57 -42.94 -34.19 20.05
CA ARG A 57 -42.41 -33.22 21.04
C ARG A 57 -41.83 -33.90 22.28
N ARG A 58 -42.46 -34.98 22.76
CA ARG A 58 -41.96 -35.75 23.92
C ARG A 58 -40.65 -36.48 23.60
N GLU A 59 -40.48 -36.89 22.34
CA GLU A 59 -39.27 -37.54 21.83
C GLU A 59 -38.20 -36.54 21.36
N ASN A 60 -38.48 -35.23 21.42
CA ASN A 60 -37.64 -34.15 20.90
C ASN A 60 -37.22 -34.37 19.44
N LEU A 61 -38.17 -34.74 18.57
CA LEU A 61 -37.89 -34.86 17.15
C LEU A 61 -37.70 -33.48 16.50
N PRO A 62 -36.78 -33.35 15.52
CA PRO A 62 -36.52 -32.08 14.86
C PRO A 62 -37.70 -31.64 13.99
N ALA A 63 -37.96 -30.34 13.95
CA ALA A 63 -38.95 -29.71 13.07
C ALA A 63 -38.39 -29.37 11.69
N TYR A 64 -37.05 -29.33 11.56
CA TYR A 64 -36.36 -29.06 10.31
C TYR A 64 -35.27 -30.10 10.02
N HIS A 65 -35.11 -30.46 8.76
CA HIS A 65 -34.15 -31.47 8.31
C HIS A 65 -33.40 -30.95 7.08
N PHE A 66 -32.08 -30.85 7.18
CA PHE A 66 -31.21 -30.43 6.08
C PHE A 66 -30.19 -31.53 5.79
N GLU A 67 -30.05 -31.89 4.53
CA GLU A 67 -29.06 -32.83 4.04
C GLU A 67 -28.08 -32.09 3.14
N PHE A 68 -26.79 -32.13 3.48
CA PHE A 68 -25.74 -31.61 2.62
C PHE A 68 -25.52 -32.59 1.47
N LYS A 69 -25.64 -32.11 0.24
CA LYS A 69 -25.40 -32.91 -0.96
C LYS A 69 -24.17 -32.42 -1.67
N ARG A 70 -23.23 -33.35 -1.90
CA ARG A 70 -22.05 -33.13 -2.74
C ARG A 70 -22.37 -33.53 -4.18
N PRO A 71 -22.29 -32.59 -5.12
CA PRO A 71 -22.45 -32.86 -6.53
C PRO A 71 -21.31 -33.75 -7.06
N LEU A 72 -21.59 -34.50 -8.12
CA LEU A 72 -20.61 -35.38 -8.78
C LEU A 72 -19.60 -34.61 -9.66
N ASP A 73 -19.88 -33.34 -9.94
CA ASP A 73 -19.05 -32.47 -10.78
C ASP A 73 -17.85 -31.85 -10.04
N GLY A 74 -17.72 -32.12 -8.73
CA GLY A 74 -16.64 -31.59 -7.91
C GLY A 74 -16.90 -30.20 -7.34
N SER A 75 -18.10 -29.64 -7.51
CA SER A 75 -18.50 -28.41 -6.80
C SER A 75 -18.71 -28.66 -5.29
N PHE A 76 -18.61 -27.60 -4.50
CA PHE A 76 -18.57 -27.66 -3.03
C PHE A 76 -19.81 -28.33 -2.40
N GLY A 77 -20.98 -28.11 -3.00
CA GLY A 77 -22.26 -28.71 -2.62
C GLY A 77 -23.22 -27.76 -1.91
N GLU A 78 -24.44 -28.23 -1.73
CA GLU A 78 -25.55 -27.42 -1.24
C GLU A 78 -26.39 -28.17 -0.19
N PHE A 79 -27.05 -27.42 0.69
CA PHE A 79 -28.03 -27.99 1.59
C PHE A 79 -29.39 -28.16 0.90
N VAL A 80 -29.94 -29.36 0.98
CA VAL A 80 -31.30 -29.66 0.57
C VAL A 80 -32.14 -29.88 1.80
N ARG A 81 -33.19 -29.07 1.94
CA ARG A 81 -34.18 -29.23 3.00
C ARG A 81 -35.13 -30.38 2.65
N ALA A 82 -35.27 -31.35 3.56
CA ALA A 82 -36.26 -32.42 3.48
C ALA A 82 -37.58 -32.00 4.16
N ASP A 83 -38.70 -32.43 3.57
CA ASP A 83 -40.03 -32.18 4.13
C ASP A 83 -40.32 -33.18 5.25
N ILE A 84 -40.78 -32.68 6.40
CA ILE A 84 -41.11 -33.48 7.58
C ILE A 84 -42.62 -33.44 7.83
N ASN A 85 -43.21 -34.56 8.26
CA ASN A 85 -44.60 -34.63 8.72
C ASN A 85 -44.77 -34.22 10.20
N GLU A 86 -46.02 -34.15 10.66
CA GLU A 86 -46.35 -33.83 12.06
C GLU A 86 -45.81 -34.85 13.08
N SER A 87 -45.41 -36.05 12.65
CA SER A 87 -44.76 -37.06 13.48
C SER A 87 -43.23 -36.95 13.51
N GLY A 88 -42.63 -35.95 12.85
CA GLY A 88 -41.18 -35.72 12.88
C GLY A 88 -40.39 -36.62 11.92
N HIS A 89 -41.07 -37.29 10.98
CA HIS A 89 -40.46 -38.15 9.97
C HIS A 89 -40.49 -37.51 8.58
N ILE A 90 -39.49 -37.84 7.76
CA ILE A 90 -39.37 -37.34 6.39
C ILE A 90 -40.54 -37.88 5.53
N VAL A 91 -41.23 -37.00 4.80
CA VAL A 91 -42.42 -37.32 3.99
C VAL A 91 -42.05 -37.89 2.63
N THR A 92 -41.02 -37.30 2.01
CA THR A 92 -40.48 -37.76 0.73
C THR A 92 -39.09 -38.31 1.03
N PRO A 93 -38.87 -39.64 1.03
CA PRO A 93 -37.52 -40.16 1.14
C PRO A 93 -36.73 -39.57 -0.03
N THR A 94 -35.78 -38.70 0.27
CA THR A 94 -34.81 -38.25 -0.70
C THR A 94 -34.05 -39.49 -1.12
N ASN A 95 -34.39 -40.09 -2.26
CA ASN A 95 -33.67 -41.21 -2.86
C ASN A 95 -32.30 -40.74 -3.40
N ALA A 96 -31.51 -40.07 -2.56
CA ALA A 96 -30.17 -39.62 -2.85
C ALA A 96 -29.24 -40.37 -1.89
N SER A 97 -28.65 -41.43 -2.41
CA SER A 97 -27.60 -42.28 -1.82
C SER A 97 -26.79 -41.62 -0.70
N LEU A 98 -27.12 -41.94 0.54
CA LEU A 98 -26.21 -41.86 1.71
C LEU A 98 -25.10 -42.94 1.65
N THR A 99 -24.90 -43.59 0.49
CA THR A 99 -24.09 -44.81 0.33
C THR A 99 -22.69 -44.60 -0.22
N ARG A 100 -22.18 -43.37 -0.36
CA ARG A 100 -20.89 -43.14 -1.05
C ARG A 100 -19.78 -42.48 -0.23
N ASP A 101 -19.88 -42.47 1.10
CA ASP A 101 -18.77 -42.07 1.97
C ASP A 101 -17.71 -43.19 2.16
N LEU A 102 -17.88 -44.37 1.55
CA LEU A 102 -16.96 -45.50 1.70
C LEU A 102 -15.76 -45.49 0.73
N GLU A 103 -15.70 -44.58 -0.25
CA GLU A 103 -14.68 -44.65 -1.33
C GLU A 103 -13.75 -43.43 -1.48
N ASN A 104 -13.89 -42.37 -0.68
CA ASN A 104 -13.03 -41.18 -0.80
C ASN A 104 -12.00 -41.08 0.35
N ASP A 105 -11.20 -42.14 0.53
CA ASP A 105 -10.22 -42.29 1.62
C ASP A 105 -8.80 -41.77 1.26
N ASN A 106 -8.69 -40.71 0.44
CA ASN A 106 -7.36 -40.21 0.03
C ASN A 106 -7.16 -38.69 0.08
N THR A 107 -8.10 -37.92 0.63
CA THR A 107 -7.83 -36.55 1.07
C THR A 107 -8.41 -36.37 2.47
N PRO A 108 -7.67 -35.78 3.45
CA PRO A 108 -8.29 -35.37 4.70
C PRO A 108 -9.38 -34.38 4.32
N ASP A 109 -10.64 -34.79 4.46
CA ASP A 109 -11.78 -33.99 4.08
C ASP A 109 -11.96 -32.86 5.12
N ASN A 110 -11.10 -31.84 5.00
CA ASN A 110 -11.09 -30.65 5.83
C ASN A 110 -12.47 -29.98 5.83
N THR A 111 -13.29 -30.20 4.80
CA THR A 111 -14.69 -29.79 4.71
C THR A 111 -15.54 -30.29 5.88
N ASN A 112 -15.43 -31.57 6.25
CA ASN A 112 -16.20 -32.13 7.36
C ASN A 112 -15.79 -31.50 8.69
N ARG A 113 -14.48 -31.30 8.88
CA ARG A 113 -13.95 -30.60 10.05
C ARG A 113 -14.36 -29.12 10.06
N ALA A 114 -14.40 -28.49 8.89
CA ALA A 114 -14.83 -27.11 8.68
C ALA A 114 -16.31 -26.91 9.02
N TRP A 115 -17.20 -27.86 8.69
CA TRP A 115 -18.59 -27.81 9.16
C TRP A 115 -18.69 -27.87 10.69
N ASP A 116 -17.89 -28.71 11.36
CA ASP A 116 -17.87 -28.80 12.82
C ASP A 116 -17.40 -27.48 13.45
N TRP A 117 -16.35 -26.88 12.88
CA TRP A 117 -15.86 -25.56 13.28
C TRP A 117 -16.88 -24.46 13.05
N LEU A 118 -17.49 -24.40 11.87
CA LEU A 118 -18.45 -23.34 11.54
C LEU A 118 -19.66 -23.38 12.47
N PHE A 119 -20.28 -24.54 12.64
CA PHE A 119 -21.39 -24.65 13.58
C PHE A 119 -20.91 -24.46 15.01
N GLY A 120 -19.70 -24.90 15.36
CA GLY A 120 -19.08 -24.62 16.65
C GLY A 120 -18.99 -23.12 16.95
N VAL A 121 -18.58 -22.30 15.97
CA VAL A 121 -18.49 -20.84 16.08
C VAL A 121 -19.85 -20.23 16.43
N PHE A 122 -20.95 -20.70 15.84
CA PHE A 122 -22.31 -20.23 16.19
C PHE A 122 -22.69 -20.50 17.65
N TYR A 123 -22.00 -21.43 18.31
CA TYR A 123 -22.15 -21.76 19.73
C TYR A 123 -20.94 -21.30 20.56
N ASN A 124 -20.18 -20.30 20.08
CA ASN A 124 -19.01 -19.73 20.74
C ASN A 124 -17.90 -20.77 21.04
N ARG A 125 -17.72 -21.76 20.15
CA ARG A 125 -16.59 -22.69 20.21
C ARG A 125 -15.56 -22.28 19.17
N GLU A 126 -14.37 -21.92 19.63
CA GLU A 126 -13.28 -21.51 18.75
C GLU A 126 -12.72 -22.70 17.96
N PRO A 127 -12.54 -22.55 16.64
CA PRO A 127 -11.80 -23.49 15.82
C PRO A 127 -10.34 -23.64 16.28
N ILE A 128 -9.83 -24.87 16.21
CA ILE A 128 -8.44 -25.19 16.54
C ILE A 128 -7.76 -25.65 15.26
N PHE A 129 -6.98 -24.77 14.64
CA PHE A 129 -6.20 -25.06 13.45
C PHE A 129 -4.91 -25.80 13.79
N ASP A 130 -4.43 -26.56 12.81
CA ASP A 130 -3.10 -27.14 12.87
C ASP A 130 -2.10 -26.13 12.30
N ASP A 131 -1.37 -25.46 13.20
CA ASP A 131 -0.42 -24.40 12.87
C ASP A 131 0.96 -24.95 12.43
N THR A 132 1.08 -26.24 12.12
CA THR A 132 2.35 -26.89 11.73
C THR A 132 2.97 -26.30 10.46
N SER A 133 2.15 -25.89 9.49
CA SER A 133 2.63 -25.24 8.27
C SER A 133 1.56 -24.33 7.67
N LEU A 134 1.99 -23.28 6.96
CA LEU A 134 1.08 -22.39 6.24
C LEU A 134 0.18 -23.17 5.26
N ALA A 135 0.68 -24.22 4.60
CA ALA A 135 -0.11 -25.04 3.69
C ALA A 135 -1.26 -25.79 4.40
N THR A 136 -0.98 -26.34 5.59
CA THR A 136 -1.99 -27.01 6.42
C THR A 136 -3.05 -26.03 6.91
N VAL A 137 -2.61 -24.86 7.41
CA VAL A 137 -3.51 -23.79 7.86
C VAL A 137 -4.37 -23.31 6.70
N LEU A 138 -3.77 -23.01 5.55
CA LEU A 138 -4.48 -22.59 4.33
C LEU A 138 -5.54 -23.60 3.91
N SER A 139 -5.21 -24.89 3.86
CA SER A 139 -6.18 -25.92 3.52
C SER A 139 -7.37 -25.96 4.50
N CYS A 140 -7.12 -25.73 5.79
CA CYS A 140 -8.17 -25.68 6.81
C CYS A 140 -9.03 -24.41 6.70
N VAL A 141 -8.41 -23.23 6.55
CA VAL A 141 -9.15 -21.97 6.50
C VAL A 141 -9.92 -21.81 5.20
N VAL A 142 -9.39 -22.25 4.06
CA VAL A 142 -10.11 -22.24 2.78
C VAL A 142 -11.37 -23.10 2.87
N ALA A 143 -11.28 -24.31 3.42
CA ALA A 143 -12.45 -25.16 3.64
C ALA A 143 -13.48 -24.49 4.58
N LEU A 144 -13.03 -23.81 5.64
CA LEU A 144 -13.91 -23.06 6.54
C LEU A 144 -14.59 -21.87 5.87
N ILE A 145 -13.86 -21.12 5.04
CA ILE A 145 -14.41 -20.01 4.24
C ILE A 145 -15.49 -20.53 3.29
N GLU A 146 -15.22 -21.62 2.56
CA GLU A 146 -16.19 -22.22 1.64
C GLU A 146 -17.45 -22.71 2.37
N CYS A 147 -17.31 -23.36 3.54
CA CYS A 147 -18.44 -23.73 4.38
C CYS A 147 -19.26 -22.49 4.80
N ALA A 148 -18.59 -21.42 5.22
CA ALA A 148 -19.24 -20.21 5.68
C ALA A 148 -19.94 -19.47 4.53
N GLU A 149 -19.34 -19.40 3.34
CA GLU A 149 -19.96 -18.84 2.13
C GLU A 149 -21.19 -19.65 1.70
N ALA A 150 -21.14 -20.99 1.78
CA ALA A 150 -22.27 -21.85 1.42
C ALA A 150 -23.54 -21.62 2.25
N VAL A 151 -23.41 -21.06 3.46
CA VAL A 151 -24.54 -20.68 4.32
C VAL A 151 -24.58 -19.18 4.63
N ASN A 152 -23.89 -18.34 3.84
CA ASN A 152 -23.85 -16.89 3.98
C ASN A 152 -23.53 -16.41 5.42
N SER A 153 -22.47 -16.96 6.01
CA SER A 153 -22.05 -16.67 7.40
C SER A 153 -20.56 -16.31 7.51
N ILE A 154 -19.96 -15.79 6.44
CA ILE A 154 -18.53 -15.46 6.37
C ILE A 154 -18.07 -14.51 7.49
N GLU A 155 -18.93 -13.57 7.88
CA GLU A 155 -18.62 -12.54 8.88
C GLU A 155 -18.29 -13.12 10.27
N HIS A 156 -18.77 -14.34 10.56
CA HIS A 156 -18.51 -15.00 11.83
C HIS A 156 -17.17 -15.75 11.88
N VAL A 157 -16.54 -16.01 10.74
CA VAL A 157 -15.27 -16.75 10.67
C VAL A 157 -14.08 -15.85 10.33
N CYS A 158 -14.31 -14.63 9.84
CA CYS A 158 -13.28 -13.66 9.47
C CYS A 158 -12.17 -13.51 10.51
N ASP A 159 -12.51 -13.13 11.75
CA ASP A 159 -11.53 -12.85 12.81
C ASP A 159 -10.70 -14.08 13.18
N VAL A 160 -11.34 -15.25 13.20
CA VAL A 160 -10.69 -16.52 13.54
C VAL A 160 -9.71 -16.94 12.44
N VAL A 161 -10.10 -16.78 11.18
CA VAL A 161 -9.25 -17.07 10.02
C VAL A 161 -8.09 -16.09 9.95
N ASP A 162 -8.36 -14.80 10.13
CA ASP A 162 -7.34 -13.75 10.15
C ASP A 162 -6.29 -14.04 11.22
N LEU A 163 -6.72 -14.31 12.46
CA LEU A 163 -5.81 -14.66 13.55
C LEU A 163 -4.96 -15.90 13.24
N ALA A 164 -5.54 -16.94 12.63
CA ALA A 164 -4.81 -18.16 12.27
C ALA A 164 -3.73 -17.91 11.21
N LEU A 165 -4.05 -17.09 10.20
CA LEU A 165 -3.09 -16.71 9.17
C LEU A 165 -2.00 -15.79 9.72
N MET A 166 -2.37 -14.78 10.49
CA MET A 166 -1.42 -13.81 11.07
C MET A 166 -0.39 -14.46 12.01
N ARG A 167 -0.72 -15.60 12.65
CA ARG A 167 0.24 -16.38 13.46
C ARG A 167 1.40 -16.97 12.65
N GLN A 168 1.26 -17.09 11.33
CA GLN A 168 2.32 -17.59 10.45
C GLN A 168 3.39 -16.52 10.15
N ASP A 169 3.10 -15.25 10.46
CA ASP A 169 4.03 -14.11 10.45
C ASP A 169 4.91 -14.04 9.19
N SER A 170 6.24 -14.19 9.32
CA SER A 170 7.18 -14.08 8.18
C SER A 170 6.87 -15.04 7.03
N VAL A 171 6.35 -16.23 7.31
CA VAL A 171 5.97 -17.22 6.30
C VAL A 171 4.74 -16.74 5.51
N LEU A 172 3.77 -16.10 6.18
CA LEU A 172 2.62 -15.47 5.54
C LEU A 172 3.09 -14.35 4.61
N TRP A 173 3.88 -13.41 5.11
CA TRP A 173 4.31 -12.24 4.33
C TRP A 173 5.16 -12.64 3.12
N THR A 174 6.04 -13.64 3.27
CA THR A 174 6.81 -14.20 2.14
C THR A 174 5.90 -14.87 1.11
N SER A 175 4.85 -15.56 1.56
CA SER A 175 3.86 -16.15 0.66
C SER A 175 3.06 -15.09 -0.10
N ILE A 176 2.72 -13.97 0.56
CA ILE A 176 2.05 -12.82 -0.08
C ILE A 176 2.94 -12.21 -1.16
N LEU A 177 4.22 -11.97 -0.87
CA LEU A 177 5.17 -11.48 -1.86
C LEU A 177 5.28 -12.42 -3.07
N GLY A 178 5.29 -13.73 -2.84
CA GLY A 178 5.40 -14.72 -3.91
C GLY A 178 4.17 -14.83 -4.82
N ASN A 179 2.97 -14.54 -4.29
CA ASN A 179 1.74 -14.62 -5.07
C ASN A 179 0.67 -13.59 -4.59
N PRO A 180 0.88 -12.30 -4.87
CA PRO A 180 0.00 -11.26 -4.32
C PRO A 180 -1.41 -11.30 -4.93
N HIS A 181 -1.60 -11.84 -6.14
CA HIS A 181 -2.92 -11.94 -6.79
C HIS A 181 -3.85 -12.94 -6.11
N VAL A 182 -3.33 -14.09 -5.63
CA VAL A 182 -4.14 -15.03 -4.83
C VAL A 182 -4.44 -14.45 -3.45
N TRP A 183 -3.45 -13.80 -2.83
CA TRP A 183 -3.59 -13.27 -1.49
C TRP A 183 -4.50 -12.04 -1.40
N VAL A 184 -4.56 -11.19 -2.42
CA VAL A 184 -5.52 -10.07 -2.44
C VAL A 184 -6.97 -10.57 -2.49
N GLU A 185 -7.24 -11.64 -3.24
CA GLU A 185 -8.56 -12.25 -3.33
C GLU A 185 -8.93 -12.97 -2.02
N LEU A 186 -7.99 -13.69 -1.41
CA LEU A 186 -8.20 -14.30 -0.10
C LEU A 186 -8.44 -13.24 0.98
N GLY A 187 -7.60 -12.20 1.02
CA GLY A 187 -7.74 -11.06 1.94
C GLY A 187 -9.10 -10.38 1.80
N ARG A 188 -9.61 -10.25 0.56
CA ARG A 188 -10.96 -9.77 0.28
C ARG A 188 -12.04 -10.69 0.82
N ARG A 189 -11.94 -12.00 0.59
CA ARG A 189 -12.93 -13.00 1.07
C ARG A 189 -13.02 -13.03 2.59
N VAL A 190 -11.89 -13.00 3.29
CA VAL A 190 -11.84 -13.03 4.76
C VAL A 190 -11.96 -11.65 5.41
N ARG A 191 -12.04 -10.59 4.62
CA ARG A 191 -12.10 -9.19 5.07
C ARG A 191 -10.91 -8.79 5.96
N SER A 192 -9.72 -9.35 5.72
CA SER A 192 -8.50 -9.01 6.47
C SER A 192 -7.84 -7.75 5.91
N PRO A 193 -7.80 -6.64 6.65
CA PRO A 193 -7.16 -5.41 6.17
C PRO A 193 -5.66 -5.57 5.97
N ALA A 194 -4.98 -6.34 6.83
CA ALA A 194 -3.52 -6.50 6.79
C ALA A 194 -3.09 -7.30 5.55
N ILE A 195 -3.69 -8.47 5.33
CA ILE A 195 -3.39 -9.35 4.19
C ILE A 195 -3.74 -8.64 2.87
N TYR A 196 -4.92 -8.01 2.82
CA TYR A 196 -5.37 -7.29 1.63
C TYR A 196 -4.45 -6.12 1.30
N SER A 197 -4.12 -5.26 2.27
CA SER A 197 -3.29 -4.08 2.04
C SER A 197 -1.87 -4.46 1.61
N GLU A 198 -1.27 -5.48 2.24
CA GLU A 198 0.05 -5.99 1.85
C GLU A 198 0.06 -6.42 0.38
N ALA A 199 -0.90 -7.26 -0.02
CA ALA A 199 -1.00 -7.75 -1.39
C ALA A 199 -1.26 -6.61 -2.40
N VAL A 200 -2.12 -5.66 -2.06
CA VAL A 200 -2.39 -4.48 -2.89
C VAL A 200 -1.14 -3.62 -3.08
N ILE A 201 -0.35 -3.38 -2.04
CA ILE A 201 0.87 -2.56 -2.15
C ILE A 201 1.86 -3.18 -3.15
N HIS A 202 2.04 -4.50 -3.11
CA HIS A 202 2.89 -5.21 -4.07
C HIS A 202 2.34 -5.10 -5.50
N LEU A 203 1.04 -5.38 -5.70
CA LEU A 203 0.39 -5.29 -7.01
C LEU A 203 0.45 -3.88 -7.61
N VAL A 204 0.21 -2.85 -6.81
CA VAL A 204 0.26 -1.45 -7.27
C VAL A 204 1.68 -1.06 -7.67
N GLY A 205 2.68 -1.47 -6.89
CA GLY A 205 4.08 -1.20 -7.21
C GLY A 205 4.53 -1.80 -8.54
N GLN A 206 3.95 -2.95 -8.92
CA GLN A 206 4.22 -3.68 -10.15
C GLN A 206 3.18 -3.46 -11.26
N TRP A 207 2.18 -2.59 -11.05
CA TRP A 207 1.00 -2.55 -11.94
C TRP A 207 1.34 -2.25 -13.40
N GLY A 208 2.39 -1.45 -13.63
CA GLY A 208 2.89 -1.13 -14.97
C GLY A 208 3.59 -2.29 -15.69
N THR A 209 4.08 -3.29 -14.95
CA THR A 209 4.77 -4.47 -15.52
C THR A 209 3.86 -5.68 -15.70
N ILE A 210 2.73 -5.73 -14.98
CA ILE A 210 1.77 -6.83 -15.10
C ILE A 210 1.05 -6.75 -16.46
N PRO A 211 1.03 -7.82 -17.26
CA PRO A 211 0.30 -7.88 -18.52
C PRO A 211 -1.21 -7.69 -18.36
N ASP A 212 -1.88 -7.11 -19.35
CA ASP A 212 -3.33 -6.84 -19.27
C ASP A 212 -4.18 -8.13 -19.20
N GLU A 213 -3.67 -9.24 -19.76
CA GLU A 213 -4.27 -10.57 -19.62
C GLU A 213 -4.31 -11.00 -18.14
N GLU A 214 -3.21 -10.84 -17.42
CA GLU A 214 -3.14 -11.18 -15.99
C GLU A 214 -4.02 -10.25 -15.14
N LYS A 215 -4.08 -8.95 -15.49
CA LYS A 215 -5.00 -8.00 -14.84
C LYS A 215 -6.46 -8.40 -15.00
N SER A 216 -6.82 -9.06 -16.10
CA SER A 216 -8.20 -9.52 -16.35
C SER A 216 -8.64 -10.67 -15.45
N HIS A 217 -7.69 -11.41 -14.85
CA HIS A 217 -7.98 -12.47 -13.89
C HIS A 217 -8.28 -11.95 -12.47
N ILE A 218 -7.99 -10.67 -12.20
CA ILE A 218 -8.28 -10.03 -10.93
C ILE A 218 -9.74 -9.57 -10.92
N SER A 219 -10.44 -9.80 -9.81
CA SER A 219 -11.83 -9.38 -9.61
C SER A 219 -12.02 -7.87 -9.90
N GLU A 220 -13.14 -7.53 -10.56
CA GLU A 220 -13.40 -6.18 -11.08
C GLU A 220 -13.33 -5.08 -10.01
N ASP A 221 -13.83 -5.38 -8.82
CA ASP A 221 -13.82 -4.48 -7.66
C ASP A 221 -12.39 -4.20 -7.17
N ILE A 222 -11.55 -5.23 -7.07
CA ILE A 222 -10.13 -5.11 -6.71
C ILE A 222 -9.39 -4.34 -7.81
N ARG A 223 -9.60 -4.71 -9.08
CA ARG A 223 -8.92 -4.08 -10.23
C ARG A 223 -9.13 -2.58 -10.28
N LYS A 224 -10.35 -2.10 -10.01
CA LYS A 224 -10.66 -0.66 -9.93
C LYS A 224 -9.84 0.07 -8.87
N ILE A 225 -9.60 -0.56 -7.72
CA ILE A 225 -8.78 0.00 -6.65
C ILE A 225 -7.31 0.02 -7.08
N LEU A 226 -6.81 -1.06 -7.68
CA LEU A 226 -5.44 -1.16 -8.20
C LEU A 226 -5.16 -0.10 -9.26
N ASP A 227 -6.03 0.03 -10.26
CA ASP A 227 -5.91 1.04 -11.32
C ASP A 227 -5.87 2.46 -10.74
N ARG A 228 -6.77 2.77 -9.81
CA ARG A 228 -6.79 4.08 -9.17
C ARG A 228 -5.51 4.34 -8.38
N LYS A 229 -5.08 3.42 -7.52
CA LYS A 229 -3.87 3.58 -6.70
C LYS A 229 -2.59 3.63 -7.54
N ALA A 230 -2.52 2.86 -8.62
CA ALA A 230 -1.41 2.91 -9.56
C ALA A 230 -1.34 4.25 -10.30
N ASN A 231 -2.50 4.79 -10.72
CA ASN A 231 -2.58 6.12 -11.32
C ASN A 231 -2.20 7.22 -10.32
N GLU A 232 -2.67 7.15 -9.07
CA GLU A 232 -2.26 8.06 -7.98
C GLU A 232 -0.74 8.04 -7.80
N LEU A 233 -0.13 6.85 -7.70
CA LEU A 233 1.32 6.72 -7.58
C LEU A 233 2.07 7.28 -8.80
N SER A 234 1.56 7.06 -10.01
CA SER A 234 2.12 7.61 -11.25
C SER A 234 2.11 9.13 -11.27
N LEU A 235 1.00 9.75 -10.85
CA LEU A 235 0.87 11.21 -10.74
C LEU A 235 1.80 11.79 -9.68
N VAL A 236 1.96 11.11 -8.54
CA VAL A 236 2.91 11.53 -7.48
C VAL A 236 4.34 11.51 -8.01
N LYS A 237 4.76 10.45 -8.71
CA LYS A 237 6.08 10.36 -9.36
C LYS A 237 6.30 11.50 -10.33
N GLU A 238 5.33 11.76 -11.22
CA GLU A 238 5.41 12.86 -12.19
C GLU A 238 5.52 14.24 -11.51
N ALA A 239 4.70 14.49 -10.47
CA ALA A 239 4.75 15.73 -9.72
C ALA A 239 6.09 15.93 -9.00
N ILE A 240 6.69 14.87 -8.47
CA ILE A 240 8.01 14.89 -7.84
C ILE A 240 9.09 15.20 -8.88
N GLU A 241 9.09 14.52 -10.03
CA GLU A 241 10.05 14.77 -11.11
C GLU A 241 9.97 16.23 -11.60
N LEU A 242 8.76 16.77 -11.80
CA LEU A 242 8.53 18.17 -12.17
C LEU A 242 9.05 19.13 -11.10
N ARG A 243 8.80 18.83 -9.81
CA ARG A 243 9.29 19.64 -8.69
C ARG A 243 10.81 19.65 -8.63
N ILE A 244 11.47 18.51 -8.83
CA ILE A 244 12.92 18.38 -8.86
C ILE A 244 13.51 19.20 -10.01
N LEU A 245 12.98 19.06 -11.22
CA LEU A 245 13.45 19.81 -12.40
C LEU A 245 13.23 21.33 -12.23
N GLY A 246 12.14 21.74 -11.59
CA GLY A 246 11.83 23.14 -11.30
C GLY A 246 12.57 23.73 -10.10
N HIS A 247 13.28 22.92 -9.31
CA HIS A 247 13.91 23.38 -8.07
C HIS A 247 15.08 24.33 -8.32
N TYR A 248 15.19 25.31 -7.43
CA TYR A 248 16.34 26.20 -7.28
C TYR A 248 16.62 26.35 -5.78
N PRO A 249 17.88 26.21 -5.33
CA PRO A 249 18.28 26.47 -3.95
C PRO A 249 17.84 27.85 -3.46
N GLU A 250 17.34 27.92 -2.22
CA GLU A 250 16.73 29.14 -1.67
C GLU A 250 17.70 30.33 -1.70
N PHE A 251 18.97 30.10 -1.41
CA PHE A 251 19.99 31.16 -1.41
C PHE A 251 20.28 31.74 -2.80
N MET A 252 19.79 31.14 -3.88
CA MET A 252 19.87 31.71 -5.24
C MET A 252 18.66 32.58 -5.58
N ARG A 253 17.54 32.42 -4.87
CA ARG A 253 16.32 33.17 -5.12
C ARG A 253 16.53 34.62 -4.68
N ARG A 254 15.96 35.55 -5.43
CA ARG A 254 16.11 37.00 -5.22
C ARG A 254 14.74 37.64 -5.24
N SER A 255 14.55 38.68 -4.44
CA SER A 255 13.38 39.55 -4.57
C SER A 255 13.68 40.68 -5.53
N ALA A 256 12.68 41.08 -6.32
CA ALA A 256 12.78 42.27 -7.17
C ALA A 256 13.03 43.55 -6.34
N VAL A 257 12.59 43.54 -5.07
CA VAL A 257 12.81 44.63 -4.10
C VAL A 257 14.31 44.87 -3.87
N ASP A 258 15.12 43.82 -3.91
CA ASP A 258 16.57 43.89 -3.66
C ASP A 258 17.35 44.49 -4.84
N LYS A 259 16.68 44.74 -5.98
CA LYS A 259 17.27 45.24 -7.23
C LYS A 259 18.58 44.51 -7.59
N PRO A 260 18.55 43.16 -7.70
CA PRO A 260 19.76 42.37 -7.86
C PRO A 260 20.49 42.72 -9.15
N GLY A 261 21.78 43.04 -9.04
CA GLY A 261 22.65 43.37 -10.17
C GLY A 261 23.39 42.14 -10.72
N ARG A 262 24.05 42.31 -11.88
CA ARG A 262 24.90 41.28 -12.50
C ARG A 262 25.91 40.64 -11.53
N PRO A 263 26.62 41.38 -10.65
CA PRO A 263 27.59 40.78 -9.73
C PRO A 263 26.95 39.78 -8.76
N THR A 264 25.71 40.04 -8.33
CA THR A 264 24.97 39.17 -7.42
C THR A 264 24.75 37.78 -8.05
N TYR A 265 24.33 37.73 -9.31
CA TYR A 265 24.18 36.46 -10.04
C TYR A 265 25.52 35.81 -10.41
N GLY A 266 26.55 36.62 -10.68
CA GLY A 266 27.90 36.13 -10.98
C GLY A 266 28.55 35.38 -9.81
N ASN A 267 28.22 35.74 -8.58
CA ASN A 267 28.71 35.04 -7.38
C ASN A 267 28.19 33.61 -7.27
N ASP A 268 27.01 33.32 -7.84
CA ASP A 268 26.37 32.00 -7.79
C ASP A 268 26.68 31.13 -9.01
N ILE A 269 27.66 31.54 -9.86
CA ILE A 269 27.93 30.89 -11.16
C ILE A 269 28.12 29.37 -11.05
N TYR A 270 28.84 28.90 -10.03
CA TYR A 270 29.08 27.47 -9.83
C TYR A 270 27.84 26.71 -9.40
N MET A 271 26.90 27.35 -8.70
CA MET A 271 25.62 26.73 -8.40
C MET A 271 24.72 26.72 -9.65
N TRP A 272 24.71 27.78 -10.47
CA TRP A 272 24.03 27.76 -11.77
C TRP A 272 24.56 26.64 -12.67
N MET A 273 25.88 26.44 -12.70
CA MET A 273 26.51 25.31 -13.40
C MET A 273 26.06 23.96 -12.82
N ALA A 274 26.00 23.81 -11.49
CA ALA A 274 25.52 22.58 -10.85
C ALA A 274 24.06 22.28 -11.21
N VAL A 275 23.17 23.27 -11.17
CA VAL A 275 21.77 23.14 -11.58
C VAL A 275 21.65 22.71 -13.05
N CYS A 276 22.42 23.34 -13.95
CA CYS A 276 22.42 22.97 -15.36
C CYS A 276 22.92 21.54 -15.58
N PHE A 277 24.03 21.16 -14.94
CA PHE A 277 24.60 19.82 -15.07
C PHE A 277 23.65 18.75 -14.52
N PHE A 278 23.05 19.00 -13.36
CA PHE A 278 22.04 18.12 -12.78
C PHE A 278 20.83 17.94 -13.70
N ARG A 279 20.28 19.03 -14.25
CA ARG A 279 19.13 18.96 -15.16
C ARG A 279 19.45 18.25 -16.46
N GLN A 280 20.65 18.42 -17.00
CA GLN A 280 21.11 17.67 -18.16
C GLN A 280 21.14 16.16 -17.87
N TRP A 281 21.75 15.76 -16.75
CA TRP A 281 21.78 14.37 -16.32
C TRP A 281 20.37 13.81 -16.07
N PHE A 282 19.50 14.57 -15.41
CA PHE A 282 18.12 14.17 -15.16
C PHE A 282 17.36 13.98 -16.48
N ALA A 283 17.52 14.89 -17.44
CA ALA A 283 16.90 14.79 -18.77
C ALA A 283 17.40 13.56 -19.54
N GLN A 284 18.68 13.20 -19.41
CA GLN A 284 19.21 11.94 -19.94
C GLN A 284 18.54 10.73 -19.27
N CYS A 285 18.40 10.74 -17.94
CA CYS A 285 17.68 9.68 -17.22
C CYS A 285 16.22 9.52 -17.70
N ILE A 286 15.52 10.63 -18.00
CA ILE A 286 14.18 10.58 -18.60
C ILE A 286 14.24 9.97 -20.00
N SER A 287 15.19 10.40 -20.83
CA SER A 287 15.34 9.90 -22.21
C SER A 287 15.70 8.42 -22.28
N ASP A 288 16.43 7.92 -21.29
CA ASP A 288 16.81 6.51 -21.15
C ASP A 288 15.71 5.67 -20.49
N ASP A 289 14.53 6.24 -20.20
CA ASP A 289 13.44 5.64 -19.45
C ASP A 289 13.89 5.06 -18.08
N ARG A 290 14.85 5.71 -17.42
CA ARG A 290 15.37 5.30 -16.10
C ARG A 290 14.58 5.87 -14.91
N THR A 291 13.62 6.78 -15.14
CA THR A 291 12.85 7.43 -14.07
C THR A 291 11.52 6.69 -13.81
N ARG A 292 10.38 7.37 -13.64
CA ARG A 292 9.06 6.73 -13.40
C ARG A 292 8.61 5.67 -14.42
N ARG A 293 9.20 5.66 -15.62
CA ARG A 293 8.88 4.72 -16.72
C ARG A 293 9.75 3.46 -16.72
N ALA A 294 10.74 3.39 -15.84
CA ALA A 294 11.60 2.23 -15.75
C ALA A 294 10.81 0.96 -15.36
N PRO A 295 11.28 -0.24 -15.73
CA PRO A 295 10.63 -1.50 -15.36
C PRO A 295 10.48 -1.71 -13.85
N ASP A 296 11.38 -1.16 -13.04
CA ASP A 296 11.32 -1.17 -11.57
C ASP A 296 10.41 -0.05 -11.00
N GLY A 297 9.64 0.60 -11.86
CA GLY A 297 8.83 1.76 -11.51
C GLY A 297 9.64 3.01 -11.11
N GLY A 298 10.94 3.02 -11.40
CA GLY A 298 11.89 4.07 -11.04
C GLY A 298 12.56 3.88 -9.68
N LEU A 299 12.39 2.71 -9.02
CA LEU A 299 12.95 2.46 -7.69
C LEU A 299 14.44 2.80 -7.61
N SER A 300 15.26 2.24 -8.51
CA SER A 300 16.71 2.46 -8.54
C SER A 300 17.07 3.95 -8.66
N PHE A 301 16.34 4.67 -9.52
CA PHE A 301 16.56 6.09 -9.73
C PHE A 301 16.19 6.93 -8.50
N TYR A 302 15.03 6.68 -7.89
CA TYR A 302 14.60 7.40 -6.68
C TYR A 302 15.47 7.05 -5.47
N THR A 303 15.95 5.81 -5.36
CA THR A 303 16.94 5.41 -4.35
C THR A 303 18.26 6.16 -4.54
N ALA A 304 18.78 6.28 -5.75
CA ALA A 304 19.99 7.07 -5.99
C ALA A 304 19.80 8.54 -5.59
N LEU A 305 18.63 9.12 -5.86
CA LEU A 305 18.27 10.47 -5.43
C LEU A 305 18.18 10.60 -3.90
N SER A 306 17.64 9.60 -3.20
CA SER A 306 17.50 9.60 -1.74
C SER A 306 18.82 9.36 -1.01
N GLU A 307 19.74 8.59 -1.60
CA GLU A 307 21.09 8.39 -1.06
C GLU A 307 21.96 9.64 -1.25
N GLY A 308 21.85 10.30 -2.41
CA GLY A 308 22.67 11.47 -2.75
C GLY A 308 24.15 11.13 -2.86
N GLY A 309 25.02 12.10 -2.53
CA GLY A 309 26.47 11.87 -2.50
C GLY A 309 27.02 11.38 -3.84
N THR A 310 27.65 10.20 -3.86
CA THR A 310 28.23 9.58 -5.06
C THR A 310 27.31 8.61 -5.79
N ALA A 311 26.06 8.43 -5.34
CA ALA A 311 25.10 7.51 -5.96
C ALA A 311 24.71 7.91 -7.40
N TYR A 312 24.82 9.20 -7.72
CA TYR A 312 24.72 9.74 -9.07
C TYR A 312 25.61 10.98 -9.18
N LEU A 313 26.03 11.35 -10.40
CA LEU A 313 26.92 12.51 -10.63
C LEU A 313 28.14 12.45 -9.68
N SER A 314 28.91 11.39 -9.82
CA SER A 314 30.13 11.08 -9.08
C SER A 314 31.30 11.99 -9.48
N HIS A 315 32.40 11.92 -8.73
CA HIS A 315 33.62 12.67 -9.07
C HIS A 315 34.13 12.38 -10.50
N LEU A 316 33.93 11.15 -11.01
CA LEU A 316 34.30 10.80 -12.38
C LEU A 316 33.48 11.59 -13.41
N ASP A 317 32.18 11.75 -13.17
CA ASP A 317 31.29 12.54 -14.05
C ASP A 317 31.73 14.01 -14.10
N PHE A 318 32.22 14.55 -12.98
CA PHE A 318 32.81 15.90 -12.93
C PHE A 318 34.13 16.00 -13.69
N GLN A 319 34.98 14.96 -13.62
CA GLN A 319 36.21 14.92 -14.43
C GLN A 319 35.90 14.88 -15.92
N GLU A 320 34.86 14.16 -16.33
CA GLU A 320 34.41 14.14 -17.73
C GLU A 320 33.83 15.48 -18.16
N PHE A 321 32.94 16.08 -17.36
CA PHE A 321 32.41 17.42 -17.60
C PHE A 321 33.54 18.45 -17.77
N HIS A 322 34.58 18.36 -16.94
CA HIS A 322 35.74 19.25 -16.98
C HIS A 322 36.57 19.14 -18.27
N LYS A 323 36.56 17.99 -18.96
CA LYS A 323 37.20 17.85 -20.29
C LYS A 323 36.55 18.75 -21.34
N TYR A 324 35.24 18.93 -21.26
CA TYR A 324 34.48 19.83 -22.15
C TYR A 324 34.53 21.28 -21.67
N PHE A 325 34.59 21.49 -20.36
CA PHE A 325 34.60 22.82 -19.74
C PHE A 325 35.79 22.99 -18.79
N PRO A 326 37.00 23.27 -19.33
CA PRO A 326 38.20 23.43 -18.51
C PRO A 326 38.08 24.60 -17.52
N MET A 327 38.33 24.32 -16.24
CA MET A 327 38.39 25.27 -15.14
C MET A 327 39.52 24.94 -14.16
N SER A 328 39.85 25.86 -13.24
CA SER A 328 40.88 25.58 -12.22
C SER A 328 40.45 24.45 -11.27
N MET A 329 41.41 23.75 -10.65
CA MET A 329 41.09 22.72 -9.64
C MET A 329 40.18 23.22 -8.50
N LYS A 330 40.38 24.47 -8.07
CA LYS A 330 39.53 25.10 -7.05
C LYS A 330 38.09 25.29 -7.53
N ALA A 331 37.91 25.60 -8.81
CA ALA A 331 36.60 25.76 -9.43
C ALA A 331 35.87 24.42 -9.54
N CYS A 332 36.57 23.34 -9.92
CA CYS A 332 36.00 21.98 -9.93
C CYS A 332 35.50 21.58 -8.54
N GLN A 333 36.33 21.77 -7.51
CA GLN A 333 35.96 21.47 -6.12
C GLN A 333 34.74 22.27 -5.64
N LEU A 334 34.64 23.56 -6.01
CA LEU A 334 33.51 24.39 -5.64
C LEU A 334 32.22 24.00 -6.40
N LEU A 335 32.34 23.59 -7.65
CA LEU A 335 31.22 23.05 -8.43
C LEU A 335 30.69 21.74 -7.82
N GLU A 336 31.58 20.81 -7.47
CA GLU A 336 31.23 19.56 -6.80
C GLU A 336 30.57 19.80 -5.44
N ALA A 337 31.11 20.74 -4.65
CA ALA A 337 30.52 21.12 -3.36
C ALA A 337 29.10 21.71 -3.52
N ASN A 338 28.88 22.57 -4.51
CA ASN A 338 27.55 23.11 -4.82
C ASN A 338 26.59 22.03 -5.32
N MET A 339 27.07 21.07 -6.12
CA MET A 339 26.25 19.90 -6.46
C MET A 339 25.83 19.14 -5.19
N GLY A 340 26.74 18.93 -4.23
CA GLY A 340 26.41 18.31 -2.94
C GLY A 340 25.25 19.03 -2.23
N VAL A 341 25.28 20.37 -2.18
CA VAL A 341 24.18 21.17 -1.61
C VAL A 341 22.86 20.94 -2.38
N LEU A 342 22.91 20.93 -3.71
CA LEU A 342 21.72 20.65 -4.52
C LEU A 342 21.17 19.24 -4.25
N LYS A 343 22.02 18.23 -4.18
CA LYS A 343 21.60 16.84 -3.88
C LYS A 343 20.90 16.71 -2.53
N GLU A 344 21.39 17.41 -1.51
CA GLU A 344 20.75 17.41 -0.18
C GLU A 344 19.36 18.07 -0.18
N ASP A 345 19.13 19.07 -1.03
CA ASP A 345 17.78 19.61 -1.24
C ASP A 345 16.86 18.59 -1.95
N ILE A 346 17.39 17.87 -2.95
CA ILE A 346 16.61 16.93 -3.77
C ILE A 346 16.14 15.71 -2.97
N LYS A 347 16.96 15.20 -2.04
CA LYS A 347 16.60 14.06 -1.17
C LYS A 347 15.19 14.19 -0.57
N ARG A 348 14.88 15.38 -0.06
CA ARG A 348 13.61 15.68 0.60
C ARG A 348 12.39 15.54 -0.29
N PHE A 349 12.55 15.60 -1.61
CA PHE A 349 11.44 15.45 -2.55
C PHE A 349 11.08 13.99 -2.81
N VAL A 350 11.99 13.05 -2.54
CA VAL A 350 11.78 11.61 -2.77
C VAL A 350 11.52 10.81 -1.50
N ASP A 351 11.67 11.41 -0.32
CA ASP A 351 11.48 10.76 0.99
C ASP A 351 10.15 9.98 1.07
N ASP A 352 9.04 10.59 0.64
CA ASP A 352 7.72 9.96 0.66
C ASP A 352 7.63 8.72 -0.24
N LEU A 353 8.38 8.68 -1.34
CA LEU A 353 8.44 7.51 -2.23
C LEU A 353 9.25 6.37 -1.60
N MET A 354 10.19 6.67 -0.70
CA MET A 354 11.08 5.69 -0.09
C MET A 354 10.45 4.99 1.12
N VAL A 355 9.33 5.49 1.64
CA VAL A 355 8.61 4.86 2.76
C VAL A 355 8.15 3.44 2.40
N GLU A 356 8.56 2.46 3.20
CA GLU A 356 8.17 1.05 3.01
C GLU A 356 6.96 0.71 3.89
N ARG A 357 5.79 0.56 3.26
CA ARG A 357 4.51 0.25 3.94
C ARG A 357 4.17 -1.25 3.98
N THR A 358 5.09 -2.09 3.51
CA THR A 358 5.01 -3.56 3.58
C THR A 358 5.59 -4.10 4.88
N HIS A 359 5.15 -5.28 5.29
CA HIS A 359 5.73 -6.00 6.43
C HIS A 359 7.16 -6.46 6.12
N LEU A 360 7.37 -6.99 4.91
CA LEU A 360 8.70 -7.31 4.42
C LEU A 360 9.42 -6.03 4.00
N LYS A 361 10.68 -5.91 4.42
CA LYS A 361 11.55 -4.79 4.09
C LYS A 361 12.52 -5.16 2.98
N ARG A 362 12.86 -4.18 2.15
CA ARG A 362 13.72 -4.39 0.97
C ARG A 362 15.15 -4.79 1.33
N ASP A 363 15.64 -4.40 2.51
CA ASP A 363 16.97 -4.78 3.02
C ASP A 363 17.05 -6.27 3.39
N GLU A 364 15.95 -6.85 3.83
CA GLU A 364 15.82 -8.28 4.13
C GLU A 364 15.41 -9.09 2.88
N HIS A 365 14.63 -8.49 1.98
CA HIS A 365 14.05 -9.13 0.79
C HIS A 365 14.36 -8.35 -0.49
N MET A 366 15.51 -8.68 -1.10
CA MET A 366 15.99 -8.06 -2.35
C MET A 366 15.11 -8.35 -3.57
N ASP A 367 14.15 -9.28 -3.45
CA ASP A 367 13.17 -9.60 -4.49
C ASP A 367 12.14 -8.45 -4.70
N ILE A 368 12.00 -7.55 -3.73
CA ILE A 368 11.13 -6.37 -3.82
C ILE A 368 11.86 -5.28 -4.63
N ALA A 369 11.72 -5.37 -5.95
CA ALA A 369 12.34 -4.46 -6.92
C ALA A 369 11.41 -3.30 -7.35
N TRP A 370 10.47 -2.89 -6.52
CA TRP A 370 9.52 -1.80 -6.81
C TRP A 370 9.25 -0.93 -5.57
N LEU A 371 8.49 0.15 -5.76
CA LEU A 371 8.10 1.06 -4.69
C LEU A 371 6.91 0.51 -3.89
N THR A 372 7.05 0.49 -2.57
CA THR A 372 6.04 -0.01 -1.62
C THR A 372 5.44 1.12 -0.77
N CYS A 373 5.47 2.36 -1.28
CA CYS A 373 5.03 3.56 -0.57
C CYS A 373 3.55 3.86 -0.71
N VAL A 374 2.74 2.96 -1.26
CA VAL A 374 1.30 3.19 -1.45
C VAL A 374 0.59 3.13 -0.09
N ASN A 375 -0.25 4.14 0.21
CA ASN A 375 -1.10 4.12 1.40
C ASN A 375 -2.45 3.46 1.08
N ILE A 376 -2.82 2.45 1.86
CA ILE A 376 -4.15 1.81 1.78
C ILE A 376 -4.95 2.26 2.99
N GLU A 377 -6.01 3.01 2.73
CA GLU A 377 -6.92 3.57 3.71
C GLU A 377 -8.15 2.68 3.86
N LYS A 378 -9.01 2.98 4.86
CA LYS A 378 -10.18 2.13 5.15
C LYS A 378 -11.19 2.15 4.00
N GLU A 379 -11.27 3.29 3.32
CA GLU A 379 -12.11 3.57 2.16
C GLU A 379 -11.68 2.76 0.93
N ASP A 380 -10.43 2.28 0.92
CA ASP A 380 -9.91 1.42 -0.14
C ASP A 380 -10.26 -0.06 0.07
N LEU A 381 -10.82 -0.44 1.23
CA LEU A 381 -11.21 -1.82 1.50
C LEU A 381 -12.59 -2.13 0.87
N PRO A 382 -12.73 -3.15 0.00
CA PRO A 382 -13.98 -3.44 -0.72
C PRO A 382 -15.20 -3.70 0.17
N TRP A 383 -14.98 -4.19 1.39
CA TRP A 383 -16.04 -4.48 2.37
C TRP A 383 -16.31 -3.33 3.33
N HIS A 384 -15.63 -2.18 3.18
CA HIS A 384 -15.89 -1.03 4.01
C HIS A 384 -17.13 -0.28 3.49
N GLU A 385 -18.24 -0.42 4.21
CA GLU A 385 -19.42 0.40 3.97
C GLU A 385 -19.16 1.82 4.47
N SER A 386 -18.92 2.73 3.53
CA SER A 386 -18.86 4.16 3.83
C SER A 386 -20.23 4.62 4.34
N ASN A 387 -20.39 4.74 5.66
CA ASN A 387 -21.52 5.42 6.30
C ASN A 387 -21.45 6.95 6.11
N MET A 388 -21.14 7.40 4.89
CA MET A 388 -21.32 8.78 4.50
C MET A 388 -22.79 8.95 4.11
N PRO A 389 -23.56 9.86 4.74
CA PRO A 389 -24.89 10.15 4.25
C PRO A 389 -24.75 10.57 2.79
N LYS A 390 -25.43 9.83 1.89
CA LYS A 390 -25.58 10.22 0.49
C LYS A 390 -26.10 11.66 0.49
N LYS A 391 -25.21 12.65 0.28
CA LYS A 391 -25.66 13.97 -0.14
C LYS A 391 -26.42 13.71 -1.43
N SER A 392 -27.73 13.91 -1.37
CA SER A 392 -28.61 13.85 -2.51
C SER A 392 -27.97 14.63 -3.65
N THR A 393 -27.53 13.91 -4.68
CA THR A 393 -27.24 14.47 -5.99
C THR A 393 -28.57 14.84 -6.62
N ASP A 394 -29.15 15.95 -6.14
CA ASP A 394 -30.31 16.57 -6.74
C ASP A 394 -30.19 18.09 -6.57
N SER A 395 -29.11 18.62 -7.16
CA SER A 395 -28.99 19.99 -7.66
C SER A 395 -27.58 20.17 -8.21
N LEU A 396 -27.40 19.96 -9.51
CA LEU A 396 -26.29 20.56 -10.25
C LEU A 396 -26.49 22.08 -10.23
N PRO A 397 -25.53 22.89 -9.76
CA PRO A 397 -25.57 24.32 -9.99
C PRO A 397 -25.33 24.56 -11.48
N THR A 398 -26.33 25.10 -12.15
CA THR A 398 -26.23 25.58 -13.53
C THR A 398 -25.15 26.67 -13.60
N PHE A 399 -24.36 26.64 -14.68
CA PHE A 399 -23.18 27.47 -14.92
C PHE A 399 -23.50 28.96 -15.25
N ASP A 400 -24.53 29.54 -14.63
CA ASP A 400 -25.08 30.86 -15.01
C ASP A 400 -25.23 31.86 -13.85
N ASN A 401 -24.76 31.55 -12.64
CA ASN A 401 -24.79 32.47 -11.49
C ASN A 401 -23.40 32.98 -11.10
N MET A 402 -22.67 33.55 -12.04
CA MET A 402 -21.35 34.18 -11.79
C MET A 402 -21.30 35.64 -12.26
N HIS A 403 -22.40 36.39 -12.12
CA HIS A 403 -22.41 37.81 -12.48
C HIS A 403 -23.09 38.79 -11.52
N ASP A 404 -23.52 38.38 -10.31
CA ASP A 404 -24.24 39.30 -9.39
C ASP A 404 -23.65 39.41 -7.96
N GLU A 405 -22.39 39.00 -7.73
CA GLU A 405 -21.71 39.18 -6.43
C GLU A 405 -20.37 39.96 -6.53
N GLU A 406 -20.22 40.85 -7.52
CA GLU A 406 -19.01 41.69 -7.66
C GLU A 406 -19.27 43.19 -7.45
N GLU A 407 -20.38 43.58 -6.81
CA GLU A 407 -20.69 44.99 -6.55
C GLU A 407 -21.27 45.22 -5.14
N ALA A 408 -20.51 44.84 -4.09
CA ALA A 408 -20.77 45.32 -2.73
C ALA A 408 -19.50 45.37 -1.85
N ILE A 409 -18.90 46.58 -1.83
CA ILE A 409 -18.19 47.19 -0.69
C ILE A 409 -16.74 46.73 -0.45
N LEU A 410 -15.83 47.30 -1.25
CA LEU A 410 -14.49 47.67 -0.80
C LEU A 410 -14.58 49.03 -0.07
N ASP A 411 -14.51 49.04 1.26
CA ASP A 411 -14.25 50.27 2.03
C ASP A 411 -12.74 50.36 2.33
N GLU A 412 -12.02 51.03 1.43
CA GLU A 412 -10.57 51.21 1.43
C GLU A 412 -10.07 52.02 2.65
N ASN A 413 -10.96 52.74 3.34
CA ASN A 413 -10.60 53.49 4.56
C ASN A 413 -10.54 52.61 5.82
N ALA A 414 -11.30 51.51 5.86
CA ALA A 414 -11.31 50.62 7.03
C ALA A 414 -10.01 49.80 7.15
N LEU A 415 -9.45 49.36 6.02
CA LEU A 415 -8.19 48.60 5.99
C LEU A 415 -6.97 49.47 6.34
N ALA A 416 -6.97 50.74 5.92
CA ALA A 416 -5.93 51.70 6.25
C ALA A 416 -5.90 52.06 7.75
N GLN A 417 -7.07 52.10 8.41
CA GLN A 417 -7.18 52.43 9.82
C GLN A 417 -6.72 51.27 10.73
N VAL A 418 -7.02 50.03 10.36
CA VAL A 418 -6.54 48.82 11.07
C VAL A 418 -5.02 48.66 10.96
N LEU A 419 -4.43 48.97 9.80
CA LEU A 419 -2.98 48.94 9.62
C LEU A 419 -2.25 50.08 10.37
N ALA A 420 -2.87 51.25 10.50
CA ALA A 420 -2.32 52.38 11.26
C ALA A 420 -2.32 52.09 12.78
N GLU A 421 -3.39 51.49 13.32
CA GLU A 421 -3.51 51.12 14.74
C GLU A 421 -2.55 49.99 15.14
N ALA A 422 -2.27 49.05 14.23
CA ALA A 422 -1.27 48.00 14.45
C ALA A 422 0.17 48.55 14.51
N SER A 423 0.47 49.66 13.81
CA SER A 423 1.79 50.29 13.82
C SER A 423 2.06 51.17 15.05
N ALA A 424 1.01 51.69 15.69
CA ALA A 424 1.12 52.54 16.88
C ALA A 424 1.33 51.75 18.19
N ALA A 425 1.10 50.42 18.18
CA ALA A 425 1.21 49.57 19.36
C ALA A 425 2.64 49.07 19.67
N GLN A 426 3.65 49.40 18.86
CA GLN A 426 5.05 48.95 19.05
C GLN A 426 6.04 50.05 19.50
N HIS A 427 5.57 51.18 20.03
CA HIS A 427 6.46 52.19 20.60
C HIS A 427 6.06 52.65 22.00
N ASN A 428 6.85 52.23 23.00
CA ASN A 428 7.07 52.98 24.23
C ASN A 428 8.51 52.73 24.76
N PRO A 429 9.09 53.66 25.54
CA PRO A 429 10.41 54.19 25.24
C PRO A 429 11.51 53.72 26.20
N THR A 430 12.74 53.60 25.68
CA THR A 430 13.97 53.41 26.46
C THR A 430 14.31 54.64 27.34
N PRO A 431 14.82 54.46 28.57
CA PRO A 431 15.19 55.56 29.44
C PRO A 431 16.59 56.11 29.12
N LYS A 432 16.72 57.43 29.19
CA LYS A 432 17.98 58.20 29.06
C LYS A 432 18.86 58.06 30.32
N ILE A 433 20.14 57.74 30.15
CA ILE A 433 21.19 58.04 31.15
C ILE A 433 22.39 58.72 30.45
N LYS A 434 22.99 59.65 31.21
CA LYS A 434 23.78 60.82 30.84
C LYS A 434 25.22 60.56 30.41
N HIS A 435 25.74 61.56 29.68
CA HIS A 435 27.15 61.79 29.32
C HIS A 435 28.17 61.57 30.46
N GLY A 436 29.28 60.94 30.10
CA GLY A 436 30.56 60.94 30.83
C GLY A 436 31.72 60.79 29.85
N SER A 437 32.76 61.60 30.02
CA SER A 437 33.87 61.90 29.11
C SER A 437 34.96 60.82 28.96
N LEU A 438 35.58 60.81 27.76
CA LEU A 438 36.88 60.25 27.29
C LEU A 438 38.01 60.09 28.35
N PRO A 439 39.02 59.17 28.17
CA PRO A 439 40.01 59.28 27.08
C PRO A 439 40.70 58.00 26.51
N ARG A 440 40.89 58.05 25.18
CA ARG A 440 42.12 57.84 24.36
C ARG A 440 43.28 56.94 24.87
N GLY A 441 43.65 55.95 24.04
CA GLY A 441 44.97 55.26 23.97
C GLY A 441 44.79 53.75 23.70
N LYS A 442 45.54 53.00 22.88
CA LYS A 442 46.81 53.16 22.15
C LYS A 442 46.82 52.14 20.97
N LYS A 443 47.63 52.42 19.95
CA LYS A 443 48.00 51.55 18.81
C LYS A 443 48.94 50.40 19.21
N ARG A 444 49.03 49.41 18.30
CA ARG A 444 50.03 48.31 18.09
C ARG A 444 49.79 47.04 18.96
N ALA A 445 50.06 45.83 18.49
CA ALA A 445 51.04 45.40 17.49
C ALA A 445 50.63 44.16 16.67
N ARG A 446 51.23 44.10 15.48
CA ARG A 446 51.40 42.98 14.55
C ARG A 446 52.49 42.06 15.11
N VAL A 447 52.31 40.75 15.07
CA VAL A 447 53.40 39.77 15.20
C VAL A 447 53.31 38.83 14.01
N SER A 448 54.43 38.73 13.32
CA SER A 448 54.72 37.88 12.18
C SER A 448 55.74 36.82 12.60
N ASP A 449 55.60 35.67 11.93
CA ASP A 449 56.59 34.72 11.47
C ASP A 449 57.35 33.79 12.42
N GLU A 450 57.44 32.56 11.88
CA GLU A 450 58.59 31.64 11.77
C GLU A 450 58.30 30.27 12.38
N SER A 451 58.69 29.12 11.84
CA SER A 451 59.21 28.63 10.54
C SER A 451 59.50 27.13 10.78
N SER A 452 59.38 26.24 9.77
CA SER A 452 60.20 25.01 9.56
C SER A 452 59.60 24.20 8.39
N ALA A 453 60.19 24.25 7.20
CA ALA A 453 61.22 23.33 6.66
C ALA A 453 60.65 22.07 5.99
N GLY A 454 60.99 21.87 4.71
CA GLY A 454 60.70 20.65 3.95
C GLY A 454 60.85 20.86 2.44
N SER A 455 62.07 20.72 1.96
CA SER A 455 62.53 20.90 0.57
C SER A 455 62.57 19.55 -0.17
N SER A 456 62.14 19.52 -1.45
CA SER A 456 62.76 18.76 -2.58
C SER A 456 62.60 17.22 -2.52
N ASP A 457 62.35 16.42 -3.56
CA ASP A 457 62.62 16.51 -5.00
C ASP A 457 62.06 15.27 -5.75
N LEU A 458 62.09 15.32 -7.09
CA LEU A 458 62.11 14.22 -8.09
C LEU A 458 60.82 13.76 -8.80
N TYR A 459 60.68 14.28 -10.03
CA TYR A 459 60.12 13.60 -11.21
C TYR A 459 61.05 12.47 -11.69
N PRO A 460 60.54 11.57 -12.55
CA PRO A 460 61.11 11.57 -13.91
C PRO A 460 60.06 11.54 -15.03
N GLU A 461 60.35 12.33 -16.07
CA GLU A 461 59.83 12.19 -17.43
C GLU A 461 60.49 11.01 -18.17
N SER A 462 59.73 10.42 -19.12
CA SER A 462 60.23 9.84 -20.38
C SER A 462 59.01 9.67 -21.30
N THR A 463 58.80 10.56 -22.27
CA THR A 463 59.09 10.37 -23.72
C THR A 463 58.71 8.97 -24.23
N GLY A 464 57.83 8.73 -25.20
CA GLY A 464 57.29 9.54 -26.31
C GLY A 464 57.40 8.69 -27.59
N THR A 465 56.36 8.64 -28.44
CA THR A 465 56.43 8.66 -29.93
C THR A 465 55.08 8.31 -30.59
N ASN A 466 54.52 9.29 -31.32
CA ASN A 466 54.01 9.28 -32.70
C ASN A 466 53.06 8.19 -33.25
N GLY A 467 52.02 8.68 -33.96
CA GLY A 467 51.34 8.00 -35.06
C GLY A 467 49.90 8.52 -35.27
N MET A 468 49.72 9.73 -35.79
CA MET A 468 49.23 10.05 -37.16
C MET A 468 47.84 9.53 -37.57
N PHE A 469 46.97 10.50 -37.81
CA PHE A 469 45.81 10.55 -38.71
C PHE A 469 46.12 10.05 -40.14
N VAL A 470 45.20 9.29 -40.76
CA VAL A 470 44.86 9.08 -42.21
C VAL A 470 43.85 7.90 -42.22
N SER A 471 42.75 7.78 -42.97
CA SER A 471 41.89 8.60 -43.82
C SER A 471 40.64 7.76 -44.13
N GLU A 472 39.57 8.42 -44.57
CA GLU A 472 38.41 7.86 -45.28
C GLU A 472 38.81 7.05 -46.54
N ASP A 473 38.03 6.00 -46.80
CA ASP A 473 37.46 5.56 -48.10
C ASP A 473 37.42 4.02 -48.22
N GLY A 474 36.26 3.49 -48.59
CA GLY A 474 36.14 2.12 -49.10
C GLY A 474 34.79 1.45 -48.93
N ASP A 475 33.88 1.75 -49.86
CA ASP A 475 32.71 0.95 -50.29
C ASP A 475 32.89 -0.57 -50.18
N VAL A 476 31.78 -1.32 -49.95
CA VAL A 476 31.21 -2.25 -50.96
C VAL A 476 29.71 -2.47 -50.67
N MET A 477 28.93 -2.38 -51.74
CA MET A 477 27.49 -2.56 -51.89
C MET A 477 26.99 -4.02 -51.74
N GLU A 478 25.65 -4.10 -51.71
CA GLU A 478 24.78 -5.02 -52.46
C GLU A 478 24.13 -6.21 -51.73
N GLU A 479 22.79 -6.20 -51.88
CA GLU A 479 21.72 -7.19 -51.64
C GLU A 479 21.28 -7.54 -50.22
#